data_AF-A0A8G1IWC0-F1
#
_entry.id   AF-A0A8G1IWC0-F1
#
_cell.length_a   1.000
_cell.length_b   1.000
_cell.length_c   1.000
_cell.angle_alpha   90.00
_cell.angle_beta   90.00
_cell.angle_gamma   90.00
#
_symmetry.space_group_name_H-M   'P 1'
#
loop_
_entity.id
_entity.type
_entity.pdbx_description
1 polymer ?
#
loop_
_entity_poly.entity_id
_entity_poly.type
_entity_poly.pdbx_seq_one_letter_code
_entity_poly.pdbx_strand_id
1 'polypeptide(L)'
;MRLWTLRFSAALAPVPVVELFGVHRLWGYGLIYPAMAATWATGRWQRRRQLARLRDAPAPGRGDPRTGFWDEAAEGRRRRTATGTLDDACASSIGVAVSASMAAGTGAPGERRARAMSNLVGSIKDQSLDADLRIQLIQDLVDLGGRDMALCLSPVAIASEVDVEVRLEAAEHMSRFCIEEAARALEAIAADATVEDKYRLDAASALADCAARPAGAALMQLVTDDSVSEYVRHSAANTLCRVDRSAAAVALRHLANAPVVTARLRIICAEQLADDNALDAEDALWRLIKGVESVMDYHLGIDAAEAMHGISPEVGIEAYSVLAVDSCFPWFGRIEAAYRLGRLGVRDGFDLLSDFARAEDLEDVYGLAALDRLFQLEVETGTLGPEE
;
A
#
# COMPACT_ATOMS: atom_id res chain seq x y z
N MET A 1 20.75 -12.37 48.26
CA MET A 1 20.02 -12.43 46.98
C MET A 1 19.43 -11.05 46.70
N ARG A 2 19.76 -10.41 45.57
CA ARG A 2 19.16 -9.14 45.13
C ARG A 2 18.42 -9.39 43.82
N LEU A 3 17.09 -9.45 43.87
CA LEU A 3 16.25 -9.50 42.68
C LEU A 3 16.06 -8.08 42.15
N TRP A 4 16.43 -7.86 40.89
CA TRP A 4 16.11 -6.63 40.17
C TRP A 4 14.72 -6.77 39.55
N THR A 5 13.80 -5.87 39.90
CA THR A 5 12.49 -5.77 39.25
C THR A 5 12.59 -4.92 37.99
N LEU A 6 12.56 -5.58 36.83
CA LEU A 6 12.40 -4.92 35.53
C LEU A 6 11.00 -4.28 35.44
N ARG A 7 10.94 -2.94 35.42
CA ARG A 7 9.73 -2.21 35.05
C ARG A 7 9.62 -2.13 33.52
N PHE A 8 8.74 -2.93 32.93
CA PHE A 8 8.25 -2.69 31.58
C PHE A 8 7.37 -1.44 31.58
N SER A 9 7.89 -0.32 31.06
CA SER A 9 7.06 0.85 30.75
C SER A 9 6.41 0.66 29.38
N ALA A 10 5.27 -0.02 29.36
CA ALA A 10 4.40 -0.04 28.18
C ALA A 10 3.71 1.33 28.06
N ALA A 11 4.36 2.26 27.37
CA ALA A 11 3.75 3.53 26.95
C ALA A 11 2.80 3.29 25.77
N LEU A 12 1.70 2.57 26.03
CA LEU A 12 0.55 2.57 25.15
C LEU A 12 -0.03 3.99 25.14
N ALA A 13 -0.07 4.61 23.97
CA ALA A 13 -0.75 5.89 23.80
C ALA A 13 -2.24 5.73 24.14
N PRO A 14 -2.89 6.75 24.75
CA PRO A 14 -4.32 6.68 25.02
C PRO A 14 -5.07 6.65 23.69
N VAL A 15 -5.72 5.52 23.40
CA VAL A 15 -6.76 5.45 22.37
C VAL A 15 -7.93 6.29 22.86
N PRO A 16 -8.38 7.32 22.14
CA PRO A 16 -9.60 8.03 22.49
C PRO A 16 -10.78 7.08 22.25
N VAL A 17 -11.34 6.55 23.34
CA VAL A 17 -12.65 5.90 23.29
C VAL A 17 -13.68 6.99 23.05
N VAL A 18 -14.08 7.17 21.80
CA VAL A 18 -15.26 7.95 21.44
C VAL A 18 -16.47 7.08 21.74
N GLU A 19 -17.15 7.33 22.86
CA GLU A 19 -18.45 6.75 23.15
C GLU A 19 -19.51 7.32 22.19
N LEU A 20 -19.60 6.73 20.99
CA LEU A 20 -20.71 6.94 20.07
C LEU A 20 -21.92 6.15 20.55
N PHE A 21 -22.72 6.77 21.42
CA PHE A 21 -24.05 6.30 21.76
C PHE A 21 -24.94 6.30 20.49
N GLY A 22 -25.49 5.13 20.12
CA GLY A 22 -26.74 5.08 19.36
C GLY A 22 -26.69 4.79 17.85
N VAL A 23 -25.82 3.91 17.35
CA VAL A 23 -26.10 3.18 16.09
C VAL A 23 -25.66 1.71 16.19
N HIS A 24 -26.63 0.78 16.21
CA HIS A 24 -26.34 -0.66 16.12
C HIS A 24 -26.10 -1.08 14.66
N ARG A 25 -24.83 -1.21 14.23
CA ARG A 25 -24.46 -2.04 13.06
C ARG A 25 -23.22 -2.90 13.36
N LEU A 26 -23.34 -4.20 13.07
CA LEU A 26 -22.32 -5.23 13.31
C LEU A 26 -21.16 -5.15 12.32
N TRP A 27 -20.08 -4.44 12.67
CA TRP A 27 -18.80 -4.49 11.96
C TRP A 27 -17.84 -5.50 12.62
N GLY A 28 -18.14 -6.80 12.50
CA GLY A 28 -17.50 -7.85 13.31
C GLY A 28 -16.19 -8.46 12.74
N TYR A 29 -16.11 -8.69 11.43
CA TYR A 29 -15.09 -9.60 10.87
C TYR A 29 -14.26 -9.03 9.72
N GLY A 30 -14.67 -7.91 9.11
CA GLY A 30 -13.94 -7.26 8.01
C GLY A 30 -12.68 -6.49 8.43
N LEU A 31 -12.41 -6.31 9.72
CA LEU A 31 -11.34 -5.42 10.21
C LEU A 31 -10.10 -6.11 10.78
N ILE A 32 -10.12 -7.41 11.09
CA ILE A 32 -8.96 -8.08 11.71
C ILE A 32 -7.80 -8.20 10.71
N TYR A 33 -8.08 -8.64 9.48
CA TYR A 33 -7.08 -8.71 8.41
C TYR A 33 -6.60 -7.33 7.95
N PRO A 34 -7.48 -6.33 7.68
CA PRO A 34 -7.04 -4.97 7.42
C PRO A 34 -6.31 -4.30 8.59
N ALA A 35 -6.59 -4.63 9.86
CA ALA A 35 -5.82 -4.13 10.98
C ALA A 35 -4.43 -4.77 11.07
N MET A 36 -4.29 -6.06 10.78
CA MET A 36 -2.98 -6.72 10.69
C MET A 36 -2.17 -6.24 9.47
N ALA A 37 -2.81 -6.14 8.30
CA ALA A 37 -2.23 -5.56 7.09
C ALA A 37 -1.86 -4.08 7.32
N ALA A 38 -2.69 -3.29 8.00
CA ALA A 38 -2.37 -1.93 8.42
C ALA A 38 -1.27 -1.90 9.48
N THR A 39 -1.12 -2.89 10.36
CA THR A 39 -0.01 -2.95 11.32
C THR A 39 1.32 -3.24 10.61
N TRP A 40 1.32 -4.15 9.63
CA TRP A 40 2.49 -4.42 8.79
C TRP A 40 2.81 -3.28 7.82
N ALA A 41 1.79 -2.74 7.16
CA ALA A 41 1.90 -1.58 6.27
C ALA A 41 2.28 -0.32 7.05
N THR A 42 1.81 -0.11 8.29
CA THR A 42 2.31 0.98 9.15
C THR A 42 3.71 0.71 9.67
N GLY A 43 4.13 -0.54 9.89
CA GLY A 43 5.53 -0.88 10.18
C GLY A 43 6.47 -0.58 9.00
N ARG A 44 6.07 -0.92 7.78
CA ARG A 44 6.81 -0.63 6.53
C ARG A 44 6.72 0.85 6.14
N TRP A 45 5.58 1.50 6.36
CA TRP A 45 5.38 2.94 6.16
C TRP A 45 6.07 3.77 7.24
N GLN A 46 6.16 3.31 8.49
CA GLN A 46 6.99 3.96 9.51
C GLN A 46 8.47 3.83 9.17
N ARG A 47 8.92 2.68 8.64
CA ARG A 47 10.27 2.55 8.05
C ARG A 47 10.45 3.52 6.86
N ARG A 48 9.59 3.49 5.83
CA ARG A 48 9.63 4.44 4.69
C ARG A 48 9.53 5.92 5.12
N ARG A 49 8.79 6.24 6.19
CA ARG A 49 8.66 7.61 6.74
C ARG A 49 9.85 8.00 7.64
N GLN A 50 10.52 7.05 8.29
CA GLN A 50 11.84 7.27 8.91
C GLN A 50 12.88 7.54 7.82
N LEU A 51 12.88 6.78 6.72
CA LEU A 51 13.73 7.02 5.55
C LEU A 51 13.47 8.39 4.91
N ALA A 52 12.20 8.80 4.74
CA ALA A 52 11.85 10.14 4.26
C ALA A 52 12.30 11.25 5.22
N ARG A 53 12.13 11.07 6.53
CA ARG A 53 12.62 12.03 7.56
C ARG A 53 14.14 12.14 7.62
N LEU A 54 14.87 11.09 7.22
CA LEU A 54 16.33 11.13 7.07
C LEU A 54 16.77 11.82 5.77
N ARG A 55 15.95 11.76 4.72
CA ARG A 55 16.14 12.50 3.45
C ARG A 55 15.89 14.02 3.63
N ASP A 56 14.91 14.40 4.43
CA ASP A 56 14.57 15.81 4.71
C ASP A 56 15.34 16.40 5.92
N ALA A 57 16.22 15.62 6.55
CA ALA A 57 17.08 16.14 7.60
C ALA A 57 18.06 17.19 7.01
N PRO A 58 18.18 18.39 7.60
CA PRO A 58 19.18 19.35 7.15
C PRO A 58 20.56 18.70 7.29
N ALA A 59 21.36 18.77 6.21
CA ALA A 59 22.69 18.19 6.17
C ALA A 59 23.46 18.56 7.45
N PRO A 60 24.06 17.58 8.18
CA PRO A 60 24.66 17.83 9.48
C PRO A 60 25.66 18.97 9.36
N GLY A 61 25.34 20.10 10.01
CA GLY A 61 26.14 21.31 9.92
C GLY A 61 27.57 21.02 10.34
N ARG A 62 28.55 21.54 9.56
CA ARG A 62 29.99 21.26 9.68
C ARG A 62 30.47 21.11 11.14
N GLY A 63 30.42 19.88 11.61
CA GLY A 63 31.02 19.34 12.82
C GLY A 63 31.67 18.02 12.39
N ASP A 64 32.81 17.69 13.00
CA ASP A 64 33.84 16.82 12.43
C ASP A 64 33.31 15.62 11.61
N PRO A 65 33.89 15.37 10.42
CA PRO A 65 33.57 14.15 9.69
C PRO A 65 33.90 12.96 10.59
N ARG A 66 32.87 12.20 10.96
CA ARG A 66 33.08 10.84 11.47
C ARG A 66 33.79 10.09 10.35
N THR A 67 35.09 9.89 10.49
CA THR A 67 35.89 9.04 9.63
C THR A 67 35.19 7.69 9.54
N GLY A 68 34.78 7.30 8.33
CA GLY A 68 34.28 5.94 8.15
C GLY A 68 35.40 4.99 8.54
N PHE A 69 35.04 3.82 9.09
CA PHE A 69 35.99 2.74 9.40
C PHE A 69 36.92 2.40 8.20
N TRP A 70 36.49 2.73 6.99
CA TRP A 70 37.21 2.54 5.73
C TRP A 70 38.05 3.74 5.25
N ASP A 71 37.88 4.94 5.81
CA ASP A 71 38.58 6.17 5.37
C ASP A 71 39.94 6.33 6.06
N GLU A 72 40.06 5.93 7.33
CA GLU A 72 41.32 6.02 8.10
C GLU A 72 42.48 5.23 7.44
N ALA A 73 42.14 4.16 6.71
CA ALA A 73 43.08 3.35 5.93
C ALA A 73 43.71 4.11 4.74
N ALA A 74 43.09 5.18 4.26
CA ALA A 74 43.65 6.07 3.23
C ALA A 74 44.51 7.18 3.86
N GLU A 75 44.04 7.81 4.93
CA GLU A 75 44.71 8.95 5.56
C GLU A 75 45.99 8.57 6.32
N GLY A 76 46.05 7.35 6.88
CA GLY A 76 47.29 6.79 7.45
C GLY A 76 48.48 6.76 6.47
N ARG A 77 48.22 6.85 5.15
CA ARG A 77 49.27 6.93 4.12
C ARG A 77 49.79 8.35 3.88
N ARG A 78 48.96 9.39 4.11
CA ARG A 78 49.40 10.80 4.01
C ARG A 78 50.26 11.21 5.21
N ARG A 79 49.99 10.68 6.41
CA ARG A 79 50.79 10.99 7.62
C ARG A 79 52.18 10.34 7.66
N ARG A 80 52.39 9.20 6.98
CA ARG A 80 53.69 8.47 7.00
C ARG A 80 54.75 8.98 6.00
N THR A 81 54.41 9.92 5.12
CA THR A 81 55.38 10.52 4.18
C THR A 81 55.99 11.83 4.68
N ALA A 82 55.67 12.24 5.91
CA ALA A 82 56.02 13.55 6.46
C ALA A 82 56.54 13.52 7.91
N THR A 83 57.41 12.56 8.24
CA THR A 83 58.43 12.68 9.31
C THR A 83 59.44 11.54 9.16
N GLY A 84 60.73 11.88 9.06
CA GLY A 84 61.84 10.91 9.18
C GLY A 84 62.84 11.38 10.22
N THR A 85 63.68 10.45 10.71
CA THR A 85 64.85 10.66 11.62
C THR A 85 64.52 11.20 13.03
N LEU A 86 64.99 10.70 14.20
CA LEU A 86 65.80 9.56 14.72
C LEU A 86 65.27 9.27 16.18
N ASP A 87 65.63 8.27 16.99
CA ASP A 87 66.59 7.15 16.90
C ASP A 87 66.28 5.96 17.88
N ASP A 88 67.11 4.92 17.79
CA ASP A 88 67.56 3.89 18.78
C ASP A 88 66.62 3.07 19.74
N ALA A 89 66.72 1.74 19.52
CA ALA A 89 66.98 0.65 20.49
C ALA A 89 65.95 0.08 21.52
N CYS A 90 65.89 -1.27 21.51
CA CYS A 90 65.55 -2.21 22.59
C CYS A 90 64.10 -2.43 23.08
N ALA A 91 63.37 -3.35 22.42
CA ALA A 91 62.58 -4.44 23.05
C ALA A 91 62.15 -5.49 21.99
N SER A 92 62.84 -6.64 21.91
CA SER A 92 62.48 -7.91 22.56
C SER A 92 61.44 -8.79 21.81
N SER A 93 61.94 -9.72 20.99
CA SER A 93 61.57 -11.15 20.96
C SER A 93 60.11 -11.63 20.77
N ILE A 94 59.19 -10.85 20.19
CA ILE A 94 57.88 -11.36 19.69
C ILE A 94 57.66 -11.04 18.19
N GLY A 95 58.74 -11.11 17.38
CA GLY A 95 58.73 -10.60 15.99
C GLY A 95 58.57 -11.63 14.85
N VAL A 96 58.73 -12.93 15.11
CA VAL A 96 58.97 -13.92 14.02
C VAL A 96 57.73 -14.74 13.64
N ALA A 97 56.81 -15.01 14.58
CA ALA A 97 55.64 -15.87 14.32
C ALA A 97 54.44 -15.13 13.68
N VAL A 98 54.26 -13.83 13.96
CA VAL A 98 53.13 -13.03 13.41
C VAL A 98 53.41 -12.55 11.97
N SER A 99 54.68 -12.33 11.64
CA SER A 99 55.13 -11.86 10.33
C SER A 99 54.85 -12.85 9.19
N ALA A 100 54.75 -14.15 9.48
CA ALA A 100 54.43 -15.18 8.49
C ALA A 100 52.94 -15.19 8.08
N SER A 101 52.01 -14.82 8.97
CA SER A 101 50.58 -14.72 8.65
C SER A 101 50.25 -13.45 7.86
N MET A 102 50.98 -12.36 8.13
CA MET A 102 50.87 -11.09 7.39
C MET A 102 51.37 -11.20 5.93
N ALA A 103 52.19 -12.20 5.61
CA ALA A 103 52.81 -12.36 4.29
C ALA A 103 51.84 -12.83 3.17
N ALA A 104 50.65 -13.35 3.52
CA ALA A 104 49.61 -13.73 2.55
C ALA A 104 48.67 -12.56 2.17
N GLY A 105 48.80 -11.39 2.82
CA GLY A 105 47.84 -10.27 2.72
C GLY A 105 48.27 -9.08 1.85
N THR A 106 49.21 -9.28 0.92
CA THR A 106 49.99 -8.25 0.21
C THR A 106 49.24 -7.38 -0.82
N GLY A 107 47.92 -7.50 -0.95
CA GLY A 107 47.14 -6.57 -1.78
C GLY A 107 47.11 -5.15 -1.22
N ALA A 108 46.97 -4.14 -2.08
CA ALA A 108 46.70 -2.78 -1.65
C ALA A 108 45.41 -2.72 -0.80
N PRO A 109 45.25 -1.79 0.16
CA PRO A 109 44.04 -1.73 1.00
C PRO A 109 42.75 -1.55 0.18
N GLY A 110 42.81 -0.93 -1.00
CA GLY A 110 41.69 -0.87 -1.95
C GLY A 110 41.28 -2.25 -2.48
N GLU A 111 42.24 -3.13 -2.79
CA GLU A 111 41.94 -4.52 -3.16
C GLU A 111 41.38 -5.34 -1.99
N ARG A 112 41.86 -5.12 -0.76
CA ARG A 112 41.30 -5.78 0.42
C ARG A 112 39.85 -5.37 0.64
N ARG A 113 39.53 -4.07 0.49
CA ARG A 113 38.15 -3.55 0.50
C ARG A 113 37.32 -4.17 -0.63
N ALA A 114 37.80 -4.16 -1.87
CA ALA A 114 37.10 -4.76 -3.01
C ALA A 114 36.83 -6.28 -2.84
N ARG A 115 37.79 -7.05 -2.31
CA ARG A 115 37.60 -8.48 -1.98
C ARG A 115 36.58 -8.67 -0.86
N ALA A 116 36.64 -7.87 0.20
CA ALA A 116 35.65 -7.93 1.28
C ALA A 116 34.23 -7.61 0.78
N MET A 117 34.08 -6.59 -0.07
CA MET A 117 32.81 -6.22 -0.73
C MET A 117 32.30 -7.35 -1.61
N SER A 118 33.15 -7.93 -2.46
CA SER A 118 32.78 -9.06 -3.32
C SER A 118 32.35 -10.29 -2.51
N ASN A 119 32.97 -10.54 -1.35
CA ASN A 119 32.59 -11.64 -0.46
C ASN A 119 31.23 -11.38 0.20
N LEU A 120 30.96 -10.14 0.67
CA LEU A 120 29.68 -9.76 1.25
C LEU A 120 28.53 -9.85 0.23
N VAL A 121 28.74 -9.38 -1.01
CA VAL A 121 27.79 -9.56 -2.11
C VAL A 121 27.59 -11.05 -2.43
N GLY A 122 28.64 -11.86 -2.33
CA GLY A 122 28.56 -13.31 -2.41
C GLY A 122 27.65 -13.92 -1.32
N SER A 123 27.82 -13.51 -0.06
CA SER A 123 26.95 -13.93 1.05
C SER A 123 25.50 -13.47 0.87
N ILE A 124 25.26 -12.24 0.37
CA ILE A 124 23.90 -11.75 0.08
C ILE A 124 23.24 -12.56 -1.06
N LYS A 125 24.02 -13.15 -1.98
CA LYS A 125 23.51 -14.08 -3.02
C LYS A 125 23.33 -15.53 -2.53
N ASP A 126 23.95 -15.91 -1.42
CA ASP A 126 23.95 -17.29 -0.93
C ASP A 126 22.57 -17.67 -0.36
N GLN A 127 21.83 -18.51 -1.12
CA GLN A 127 20.52 -19.02 -0.71
C GLN A 127 20.58 -19.94 0.53
N SER A 128 21.76 -20.40 0.97
CA SER A 128 21.89 -21.17 2.22
C SER A 128 21.81 -20.29 3.47
N LEU A 129 21.97 -18.97 3.31
CA LEU A 129 21.69 -18.00 4.36
C LEU A 129 20.21 -17.60 4.37
N ASP A 130 19.69 -17.41 5.57
CA ASP A 130 18.33 -16.94 5.81
C ASP A 130 18.07 -15.56 5.17
N ALA A 131 16.84 -15.34 4.68
CA ALA A 131 16.47 -14.13 3.95
C ALA A 131 16.56 -12.87 4.83
N ASP A 132 16.14 -12.93 6.10
CA ASP A 132 16.22 -11.78 7.02
C ASP A 132 17.69 -11.41 7.29
N LEU A 133 18.57 -12.40 7.41
CA LEU A 133 20.01 -12.16 7.57
C LEU A 133 20.62 -11.51 6.31
N ARG A 134 20.21 -11.96 5.12
CA ARG A 134 20.67 -11.38 3.84
C ARG A 134 20.18 -9.95 3.65
N ILE A 135 18.96 -9.64 4.10
CA ILE A 135 18.38 -8.30 4.19
C ILE A 135 19.16 -7.42 5.19
N GLN A 136 19.48 -7.93 6.38
CA GLN A 136 20.28 -7.19 7.36
C GLN A 136 21.69 -6.86 6.81
N LEU A 137 22.32 -7.80 6.09
CA LEU A 137 23.60 -7.55 5.41
C LEU A 137 23.51 -6.45 4.35
N ILE A 138 22.39 -6.32 3.63
CA ILE A 138 22.14 -5.20 2.69
C ILE A 138 22.09 -3.87 3.43
N GLN A 139 21.31 -3.80 4.52
CA GLN A 139 21.18 -2.59 5.35
C GLN A 139 22.55 -2.17 5.92
N ASP A 140 23.26 -3.08 6.58
CA ASP A 140 24.57 -2.82 7.21
C ASP A 140 25.61 -2.36 6.18
N LEU A 141 25.66 -3.01 5.01
CA LEU A 141 26.60 -2.69 3.94
C LEU A 141 26.38 -1.27 3.40
N VAL A 142 25.11 -0.85 3.25
CA VAL A 142 24.77 0.49 2.76
C VAL A 142 24.99 1.56 3.83
N ASP A 143 24.65 1.30 5.09
CA ASP A 143 24.86 2.25 6.18
C ASP A 143 26.35 2.47 6.50
N LEU A 144 27.20 1.46 6.34
CA LEU A 144 28.64 1.54 6.63
C LEU A 144 29.51 2.09 5.50
N GLY A 145 29.02 2.17 4.27
CA GLY A 145 29.83 2.66 3.14
C GLY A 145 29.08 3.37 2.01
N GLY A 146 27.80 3.70 2.19
CA GLY A 146 27.05 4.62 1.34
C GLY A 146 27.02 4.26 -0.14
N ARG A 147 27.28 5.25 -1.01
CA ARG A 147 27.12 5.14 -2.46
C ARG A 147 27.94 4.01 -3.10
N ASP A 148 29.19 3.85 -2.70
CA ASP A 148 30.07 2.81 -3.25
C ASP A 148 29.54 1.40 -2.94
N MET A 149 28.95 1.23 -1.76
CA MET A 149 28.37 -0.03 -1.31
C MET A 149 27.03 -0.31 -1.98
N ALA A 150 26.17 0.72 -2.09
CA ALA A 150 24.91 0.64 -2.81
C ALA A 150 25.10 0.18 -4.26
N LEU A 151 26.10 0.71 -4.99
CA LEU A 151 26.40 0.27 -6.36
C LEU A 151 26.76 -1.23 -6.45
N CYS A 152 27.39 -1.80 -5.43
CA CYS A 152 27.72 -3.22 -5.39
C CYS A 152 26.52 -4.15 -5.14
N LEU A 153 25.34 -3.62 -4.83
CA LEU A 153 24.10 -4.38 -4.75
C LEU A 153 23.44 -4.62 -6.12
N SER A 154 23.86 -3.92 -7.19
CA SER A 154 23.27 -4.09 -8.53
C SER A 154 23.25 -5.55 -9.02
N PRO A 155 24.30 -6.38 -8.85
CA PRO A 155 24.27 -7.80 -9.21
C PRO A 155 23.33 -8.65 -8.34
N VAL A 156 22.91 -8.18 -7.16
CA VAL A 156 21.91 -8.84 -6.30
C VAL A 156 20.51 -8.52 -6.81
N ALA A 157 20.21 -7.24 -7.05
CA ALA A 157 18.86 -6.78 -7.39
C ALA A 157 18.31 -7.36 -8.71
N ILE A 158 19.18 -7.52 -9.71
CA ILE A 158 18.82 -8.05 -11.05
C ILE A 158 18.88 -9.58 -11.17
N ALA A 159 19.39 -10.27 -10.15
CA ALA A 159 19.68 -11.69 -10.20
C ALA A 159 18.42 -12.52 -9.95
N SER A 160 17.86 -13.16 -10.98
CA SER A 160 16.65 -13.98 -10.87
C SER A 160 16.81 -15.21 -9.95
N GLU A 161 18.05 -15.64 -9.68
CA GLU A 161 18.33 -16.67 -8.68
C GLU A 161 18.26 -16.17 -7.23
N VAL A 162 18.28 -14.85 -7.00
CA VAL A 162 18.14 -14.29 -5.66
C VAL A 162 16.65 -14.18 -5.33
N ASP A 163 16.29 -14.56 -4.10
CA ASP A 163 14.95 -14.35 -3.57
C ASP A 163 14.44 -12.91 -3.80
N VAL A 164 13.16 -12.79 -4.13
CA VAL A 164 12.58 -11.51 -4.56
C VAL A 164 12.56 -10.45 -3.47
N GLU A 165 12.40 -10.82 -2.19
CA GLU A 165 12.42 -9.86 -1.09
C GLU A 165 13.83 -9.28 -0.93
N VAL A 166 14.86 -10.13 -1.04
CA VAL A 166 16.27 -9.72 -1.04
C VAL A 166 16.62 -8.86 -2.27
N ARG A 167 16.08 -9.18 -3.47
CA ARG A 167 16.24 -8.35 -4.68
C ARG A 167 15.61 -6.97 -4.52
N LEU A 168 14.41 -6.93 -3.97
CA LEU A 168 13.62 -5.72 -3.76
C LEU A 168 14.29 -4.80 -2.74
N GLU A 169 14.73 -5.34 -1.60
CA GLU A 169 15.41 -4.57 -0.56
C GLU A 169 16.74 -3.98 -1.08
N ALA A 170 17.50 -4.78 -1.84
CA ALA A 170 18.71 -4.30 -2.52
C ALA A 170 18.42 -3.10 -3.44
N ALA A 171 17.33 -3.14 -4.20
CA ALA A 171 16.91 -2.06 -5.09
C ALA A 171 16.35 -0.83 -4.35
N GLU A 172 15.52 -1.02 -3.31
CA GLU A 172 15.04 0.07 -2.44
C GLU A 172 16.25 0.79 -1.79
N HIS A 173 17.26 0.06 -1.34
CA HIS A 173 18.49 0.62 -0.79
C HIS A 173 19.35 1.36 -1.83
N MET A 174 19.49 0.80 -3.04
CA MET A 174 20.18 1.45 -4.16
C MET A 174 19.57 2.81 -4.52
N SER A 175 18.24 2.95 -4.44
CA SER A 175 17.52 4.18 -4.84
C SER A 175 18.01 5.46 -4.14
N ARG A 176 18.60 5.32 -2.94
CA ARG A 176 19.16 6.43 -2.15
C ARG A 176 20.42 7.05 -2.78
N PHE A 177 21.13 6.33 -3.65
CA PHE A 177 22.47 6.70 -4.15
C PHE A 177 22.67 6.51 -5.67
N CYS A 178 21.89 5.65 -6.30
CA CYS A 178 21.95 5.28 -7.72
C CYS A 178 20.54 5.04 -8.27
N ILE A 179 19.80 6.13 -8.49
CA ILE A 179 18.39 6.12 -8.92
C ILE A 179 18.20 5.36 -10.24
N GLU A 180 19.09 5.51 -11.23
CA GLU A 180 18.93 4.86 -12.53
C GLU A 180 19.06 3.33 -12.46
N GLU A 181 20.09 2.83 -11.75
CA GLU A 181 20.30 1.40 -11.56
C GLU A 181 19.22 0.78 -10.66
N ALA A 182 18.78 1.51 -9.62
CA ALA A 182 17.67 1.09 -8.77
C ALA A 182 16.36 1.00 -9.55
N ALA A 183 16.04 2.02 -10.36
CA ALA A 183 14.82 2.03 -11.17
C ALA A 183 14.78 0.85 -12.13
N ARG A 184 15.88 0.55 -12.85
CA ARG A 184 15.95 -0.62 -13.74
C ARG A 184 15.73 -1.95 -13.00
N ALA A 185 16.23 -2.09 -11.78
CA ALA A 185 16.03 -3.29 -10.99
C ALA A 185 14.59 -3.43 -10.48
N LEU A 186 13.98 -2.33 -10.02
CA LEU A 186 12.57 -2.30 -9.60
C LEU A 186 11.62 -2.51 -10.79
N GLU A 187 11.89 -1.92 -11.95
CA GLU A 187 11.16 -2.17 -13.21
C GLU A 187 11.20 -3.66 -13.58
N ALA A 188 12.37 -4.30 -13.47
CA ALA A 188 12.53 -5.72 -13.74
C ALA A 188 11.74 -6.60 -12.76
N ILE A 189 11.60 -6.22 -11.48
CA ILE A 189 10.76 -6.95 -10.51
C ILE A 189 9.28 -6.73 -10.78
N ALA A 190 8.85 -5.49 -11.08
CA ALA A 190 7.44 -5.16 -11.31
C ALA A 190 6.86 -5.82 -12.58
N ALA A 191 7.68 -5.93 -13.63
CA ALA A 191 7.30 -6.53 -14.92
C ALA A 191 7.43 -8.07 -14.95
N ASP A 192 8.03 -8.70 -13.94
CA ASP A 192 8.22 -10.15 -13.90
C ASP A 192 6.94 -10.88 -13.46
N ALA A 193 6.22 -11.45 -14.42
CA ALA A 193 4.99 -12.19 -14.18
C ALA A 193 5.18 -13.50 -13.39
N THR A 194 6.43 -13.94 -13.13
CA THR A 194 6.71 -15.09 -12.25
C THR A 194 6.78 -14.70 -10.77
N VAL A 195 6.87 -13.40 -10.47
CA VAL A 195 6.89 -12.84 -9.11
C VAL A 195 5.46 -12.65 -8.59
N GLU A 196 5.23 -12.94 -7.31
CA GLU A 196 3.95 -12.68 -6.64
C GLU A 196 3.54 -11.20 -6.77
N ASP A 197 2.26 -10.97 -7.05
CA ASP A 197 1.72 -9.64 -7.36
C ASP A 197 1.97 -8.59 -6.27
N LYS A 198 1.97 -8.99 -4.99
CA LYS A 198 2.35 -8.14 -3.85
C LYS A 198 3.76 -7.53 -4.01
N TYR A 199 4.74 -8.31 -4.46
CA TYR A 199 6.12 -7.85 -4.63
C TYR A 199 6.28 -7.03 -5.92
N ARG A 200 5.53 -7.37 -6.98
CA ARG A 200 5.45 -6.53 -8.19
C ARG A 200 4.89 -5.14 -7.86
N LEU A 201 3.84 -5.07 -7.04
CA LEU A 201 3.27 -3.82 -6.53
C LEU A 201 4.24 -3.04 -5.63
N ASP A 202 4.95 -3.72 -4.74
CA ASP A 202 5.95 -3.06 -3.89
C ASP A 202 7.08 -2.43 -4.72
N ALA A 203 7.56 -3.14 -5.75
CA ALA A 203 8.57 -2.62 -6.66
C ALA A 203 8.05 -1.40 -7.45
N ALA A 204 6.82 -1.48 -7.97
CA ALA A 204 6.16 -0.35 -8.65
C ALA A 204 5.89 0.84 -7.70
N SER A 205 5.64 0.57 -6.41
CA SER A 205 5.48 1.59 -5.37
C SER A 205 6.81 2.23 -4.98
N ALA A 206 7.90 1.47 -4.92
CA ALA A 206 9.24 2.00 -4.70
C ALA A 206 9.72 2.84 -5.90
N LEU A 207 9.35 2.47 -7.14
CA LEU A 207 9.53 3.33 -8.31
C LEU A 207 8.82 4.68 -8.14
N ALA A 208 7.62 4.73 -7.56
CA ALA A 208 6.89 5.99 -7.37
C ALA A 208 7.67 7.01 -6.51
N ASP A 209 8.50 6.54 -5.56
CA ASP A 209 9.27 7.39 -4.65
C ASP A 209 10.62 7.88 -5.26
N CYS A 210 11.07 7.32 -6.39
CA CYS A 210 12.37 7.63 -7.02
C CYS A 210 12.34 7.94 -8.54
N ALA A 211 11.42 7.37 -9.30
CA ALA A 211 11.34 7.43 -10.76
C ALA A 211 9.88 7.40 -11.26
N ALA A 212 9.20 8.56 -11.19
CA ALA A 212 7.77 8.69 -11.46
C ALA A 212 7.30 8.16 -12.83
N ARG A 213 8.06 8.38 -13.92
CA ARG A 213 7.64 7.91 -15.26
C ARG A 213 7.65 6.36 -15.37
N PRO A 214 8.73 5.65 -15.02
CA PRO A 214 8.69 4.20 -14.89
C PRO A 214 7.61 3.67 -13.95
N ALA A 215 7.41 4.33 -12.79
CA ALA A 215 6.36 3.96 -11.85
C ALA A 215 4.97 3.98 -12.50
N GLY A 216 4.65 5.05 -13.24
CA GLY A 216 3.37 5.17 -13.93
C GLY A 216 3.11 4.02 -14.92
N ALA A 217 4.14 3.62 -15.67
CA ALA A 217 4.04 2.49 -16.59
C ALA A 217 3.86 1.14 -15.85
N ALA A 218 4.66 0.87 -14.82
CA ALA A 218 4.61 -0.37 -14.05
C ALA A 218 3.28 -0.52 -13.27
N LEU A 219 2.79 0.55 -12.66
CA LEU A 219 1.51 0.56 -11.95
C LEU A 219 0.33 0.37 -12.93
N MET A 220 0.35 1.01 -14.10
CA MET A 220 -0.68 0.81 -15.11
C MET A 220 -0.68 -0.63 -15.66
N GLN A 221 0.49 -1.23 -15.86
CA GLN A 221 0.59 -2.65 -16.23
C GLN A 221 -0.12 -3.53 -15.20
N LEU A 222 0.14 -3.35 -13.90
CA LEU A 222 -0.54 -4.07 -12.82
C LEU A 222 -2.06 -3.85 -12.84
N VAL A 223 -2.55 -2.63 -13.05
CA VAL A 223 -4.00 -2.34 -13.17
C VAL A 223 -4.64 -3.13 -14.31
N THR A 224 -3.96 -3.26 -15.45
CA THR A 224 -4.49 -3.94 -16.64
C THR A 224 -4.23 -5.45 -16.69
N ASP A 225 -3.46 -6.00 -15.75
CA ASP A 225 -3.10 -7.43 -15.71
C ASP A 225 -4.21 -8.25 -15.03
N ASP A 226 -4.99 -8.99 -15.82
CA ASP A 226 -6.08 -9.83 -15.31
C ASP A 226 -5.60 -11.08 -14.53
N SER A 227 -4.28 -11.36 -14.51
CA SER A 227 -3.71 -12.40 -13.63
C SER A 227 -3.40 -11.90 -12.21
N VAL A 228 -3.44 -10.59 -11.99
CA VAL A 228 -3.16 -9.93 -10.71
C VAL A 228 -4.43 -9.79 -9.87
N SER A 229 -4.33 -9.96 -8.55
CA SER A 229 -5.49 -9.86 -7.67
C SER A 229 -6.13 -8.47 -7.70
N GLU A 230 -7.46 -8.40 -7.64
CA GLU A 230 -8.20 -7.13 -7.73
C GLU A 230 -7.75 -6.08 -6.68
N TYR A 231 -7.34 -6.55 -5.49
CA TYR A 231 -6.79 -5.71 -4.43
C TYR A 231 -5.45 -5.07 -4.83
N VAL A 232 -4.56 -5.82 -5.49
CA VAL A 232 -3.30 -5.28 -6.00
C VAL A 232 -3.54 -4.33 -7.17
N ARG A 233 -4.49 -4.65 -8.08
CA ARG A 233 -4.88 -3.76 -9.18
C ARG A 233 -5.40 -2.42 -8.65
N HIS A 234 -6.29 -2.45 -7.65
CA HIS A 234 -6.79 -1.24 -6.98
C HIS A 234 -5.70 -0.49 -6.21
N SER A 235 -4.82 -1.19 -5.51
CA SER A 235 -3.68 -0.58 -4.82
C SER A 235 -2.71 0.11 -5.79
N ALA A 236 -2.51 -0.45 -6.99
CA ALA A 236 -1.74 0.18 -8.05
C ALA A 236 -2.42 1.44 -8.58
N ALA A 237 -3.75 1.44 -8.78
CA ALA A 237 -4.53 2.62 -9.15
C ALA A 237 -4.44 3.74 -8.10
N ASN A 238 -4.59 3.41 -6.80
CA ASN A 238 -4.40 4.39 -5.71
C ASN A 238 -2.97 4.95 -5.66
N THR A 239 -1.97 4.14 -5.99
CA THR A 239 -0.57 4.58 -6.05
C THR A 239 -0.32 5.50 -7.25
N LEU A 240 -0.99 5.27 -8.39
CA LEU A 240 -0.97 6.18 -9.54
C LEU A 240 -1.45 7.58 -9.16
N CYS A 241 -2.41 7.75 -8.25
CA CYS A 241 -2.88 9.07 -7.80
C CYS A 241 -1.74 9.98 -7.27
N ARG A 242 -0.65 9.38 -6.75
CA ARG A 242 0.56 10.10 -6.27
C ARG A 242 1.56 10.42 -7.39
N VAL A 243 1.48 9.74 -8.54
CA VAL A 243 2.48 9.75 -9.62
C VAL A 243 1.96 10.53 -10.83
N ASP A 244 0.77 10.18 -11.30
CA ASP A 244 0.07 10.80 -12.42
C ASP A 244 -1.44 10.64 -12.21
N ARG A 245 -2.09 11.74 -11.80
CA ARG A 245 -3.53 11.79 -11.54
C ARG A 245 -4.37 11.50 -12.79
N SER A 246 -3.88 11.85 -13.98
CA SER A 246 -4.60 11.56 -15.24
C SER A 246 -4.55 10.06 -15.58
N ALA A 247 -3.41 9.40 -15.34
CA ALA A 247 -3.29 7.95 -15.46
C ALA A 247 -4.11 7.22 -14.37
N ALA A 248 -4.21 7.79 -13.17
CA ALA A 248 -5.04 7.25 -12.09
C ALA A 248 -6.53 7.24 -12.46
N ALA A 249 -7.07 8.34 -13.00
CA ALA A 249 -8.45 8.38 -13.49
C ALA A 249 -8.72 7.34 -14.61
N VAL A 250 -7.75 7.13 -15.51
CA VAL A 250 -7.84 6.05 -16.53
C VAL A 250 -7.85 4.67 -15.87
N ALA A 251 -7.02 4.43 -14.86
CA ALA A 251 -6.94 3.18 -14.11
C ALA A 251 -8.22 2.88 -13.32
N LEU A 252 -8.75 3.86 -12.58
CA LEU A 252 -9.99 3.72 -11.81
C LEU A 252 -11.18 3.45 -12.73
N ARG A 253 -11.27 4.16 -13.86
CA ARG A 253 -12.29 3.90 -14.90
C ARG A 253 -12.16 2.50 -15.51
N HIS A 254 -10.94 2.01 -15.75
CA HIS A 254 -10.73 0.63 -16.21
C HIS A 254 -11.29 -0.37 -15.19
N LEU A 255 -10.92 -0.23 -13.90
CA LEU A 255 -11.38 -1.14 -12.85
C LEU A 255 -12.89 -1.06 -12.61
N ALA A 256 -13.50 0.14 -12.59
CA ALA A 256 -14.94 0.32 -12.40
C ALA A 256 -15.78 -0.36 -13.51
N ASN A 257 -15.22 -0.54 -14.71
CA ASN A 257 -15.87 -1.19 -15.85
C ASN A 257 -15.38 -2.64 -16.11
N ALA A 258 -14.42 -3.15 -15.33
CA ALA A 258 -13.85 -4.49 -15.54
C ALA A 258 -14.73 -5.59 -14.92
N PRO A 259 -15.29 -6.54 -15.71
CA PRO A 259 -16.21 -7.57 -15.19
C PRO A 259 -15.52 -8.65 -14.35
N VAL A 260 -14.17 -8.68 -14.34
CA VAL A 260 -13.37 -9.57 -13.48
C VAL A 260 -13.13 -8.97 -12.08
N VAL A 261 -13.47 -7.69 -11.88
CA VAL A 261 -13.41 -7.00 -10.58
C VAL A 261 -14.79 -7.10 -9.92
N THR A 262 -14.83 -7.38 -8.62
CA THR A 262 -16.09 -7.51 -7.87
C THR A 262 -16.91 -6.20 -7.94
N ALA A 263 -18.24 -6.32 -8.07
CA ALA A 263 -19.14 -5.16 -8.09
C ALA A 263 -18.89 -4.18 -6.92
N ARG A 264 -18.62 -4.70 -5.72
CA ARG A 264 -18.25 -3.89 -4.53
C ARG A 264 -17.01 -3.02 -4.78
N LEU A 265 -15.96 -3.58 -5.38
CA LEU A 265 -14.73 -2.82 -5.70
C LEU A 265 -14.91 -1.92 -6.92
N ARG A 266 -15.78 -2.29 -7.88
CA ARG A 266 -16.18 -1.44 -9.00
C ARG A 266 -16.89 -0.16 -8.53
N ILE A 267 -17.78 -0.25 -7.53
CA ILE A 267 -18.41 0.91 -6.88
C ILE A 267 -17.34 1.81 -6.25
N ILE A 268 -16.43 1.26 -5.44
CA ILE A 268 -15.33 2.02 -4.82
C ILE A 268 -14.45 2.73 -5.87
N CYS A 269 -14.16 2.05 -6.99
CA CYS A 269 -13.40 2.67 -8.08
C CYS A 269 -14.16 3.82 -8.77
N ALA A 270 -15.49 3.73 -8.86
CA ALA A 270 -16.32 4.81 -9.39
C ALA A 270 -16.42 6.00 -8.42
N GLU A 271 -16.60 5.77 -7.12
CA GLU A 271 -16.54 6.82 -6.08
C GLU A 271 -15.21 7.58 -6.14
N GLN A 272 -14.09 6.86 -6.23
CA GLN A 272 -12.76 7.47 -6.36
C GLN A 272 -12.54 8.18 -7.71
N LEU A 273 -13.16 7.69 -8.79
CA LEU A 273 -13.11 8.32 -10.11
C LEU A 273 -13.86 9.65 -10.14
N ALA A 274 -14.90 9.82 -9.31
CA ALA A 274 -15.71 11.03 -9.30
C ALA A 274 -14.93 12.31 -8.92
N ASP A 275 -13.84 12.17 -8.14
CA ASP A 275 -12.88 13.25 -7.83
C ASP A 275 -12.19 13.83 -9.09
N ASP A 276 -12.18 13.10 -10.21
CA ASP A 276 -11.53 13.46 -11.47
C ASP A 276 -12.49 13.56 -12.67
N ASN A 277 -13.49 12.66 -12.75
CA ASN A 277 -14.54 12.70 -13.75
C ASN A 277 -15.84 12.04 -13.25
N ALA A 278 -16.72 12.86 -12.67
CA ALA A 278 -18.06 12.45 -12.22
C ALA A 278 -18.89 11.76 -13.32
N LEU A 279 -18.80 12.20 -14.59
CA LEU A 279 -19.57 11.61 -15.68
C LEU A 279 -19.14 10.17 -15.98
N ASP A 280 -17.83 9.87 -15.98
CA ASP A 280 -17.34 8.50 -16.17
C ASP A 280 -17.69 7.59 -14.97
N ALA A 281 -17.78 8.17 -13.76
CA ALA A 281 -18.20 7.48 -12.54
C ALA A 281 -19.69 7.14 -12.55
N GLU A 282 -20.54 8.11 -12.89
CA GLU A 282 -21.99 7.92 -13.12
C GLU A 282 -22.22 6.84 -14.20
N ASP A 283 -21.50 6.91 -15.32
CA ASP A 283 -21.56 5.91 -16.40
C ASP A 283 -21.21 4.49 -15.91
N ALA A 284 -20.18 4.35 -15.07
CA ALA A 284 -19.76 3.07 -14.52
C ALA A 284 -20.78 2.49 -13.50
N LEU A 285 -21.34 3.35 -12.65
CA LEU A 285 -22.40 2.98 -11.70
C LEU A 285 -23.72 2.67 -12.42
N TRP A 286 -24.07 3.40 -13.48
CA TRP A 286 -25.22 3.05 -14.32
C TRP A 286 -25.05 1.71 -15.03
N ARG A 287 -23.83 1.35 -15.43
CA ARG A 287 -23.53 0.01 -15.96
C ARG A 287 -23.65 -1.11 -14.92
N LEU A 288 -23.50 -0.82 -13.62
CA LEU A 288 -23.80 -1.76 -12.54
C LEU A 288 -25.31 -1.86 -12.31
N ILE A 289 -26.00 -0.73 -12.21
CA ILE A 289 -27.45 -0.66 -11.89
C ILE A 289 -28.31 -1.21 -13.02
N LYS A 290 -28.06 -0.78 -14.28
CA LYS A 290 -28.85 -1.13 -15.46
C LYS A 290 -28.27 -2.33 -16.25
N GLY A 291 -27.16 -2.95 -15.81
CA GLY A 291 -26.31 -3.74 -16.72
C GLY A 291 -25.57 -4.97 -16.17
N VAL A 292 -25.51 -5.98 -17.04
CA VAL A 292 -24.62 -7.16 -17.03
C VAL A 292 -24.84 -8.19 -15.92
N GLU A 293 -25.07 -7.80 -14.66
CA GLU A 293 -25.10 -8.73 -13.52
C GLU A 293 -26.52 -9.10 -13.10
N SER A 294 -27.16 -10.03 -13.84
CA SER A 294 -28.52 -10.54 -13.56
C SER A 294 -28.65 -11.37 -12.26
N VAL A 295 -27.62 -11.36 -11.41
CA VAL A 295 -27.53 -12.05 -10.12
C VAL A 295 -26.97 -11.09 -9.04
N MET A 296 -26.97 -9.77 -9.31
CA MET A 296 -26.48 -8.77 -8.38
C MET A 296 -27.30 -8.82 -7.07
N ASP A 297 -26.60 -8.91 -5.94
CA ASP A 297 -27.21 -8.76 -4.62
C ASP A 297 -27.90 -7.39 -4.55
N TYR A 298 -29.12 -7.34 -4.02
CA TYR A 298 -29.87 -6.10 -3.89
C TYR A 298 -29.11 -5.06 -3.07
N HIS A 299 -28.28 -5.49 -2.11
CA HIS A 299 -27.38 -4.61 -1.37
C HIS A 299 -26.43 -3.83 -2.30
N LEU A 300 -25.88 -4.46 -3.34
CA LEU A 300 -24.97 -3.82 -4.29
C LEU A 300 -25.68 -2.81 -5.20
N GLY A 301 -26.94 -3.07 -5.58
CA GLY A 301 -27.76 -2.11 -6.29
C GLY A 301 -28.03 -0.85 -5.45
N ILE A 302 -28.40 -1.05 -4.18
CA ILE A 302 -28.60 0.05 -3.22
C ILE A 302 -27.28 0.80 -2.95
N ASP A 303 -26.16 0.10 -2.73
CA ASP A 303 -24.83 0.71 -2.56
C ASP A 303 -24.44 1.56 -3.79
N ALA A 304 -24.71 1.07 -5.01
CA ALA A 304 -24.40 1.80 -6.24
C ALA A 304 -25.27 3.05 -6.42
N ALA A 305 -26.55 3.00 -6.05
CA ALA A 305 -27.43 4.17 -6.03
C ALA A 305 -27.06 5.16 -4.91
N GLU A 306 -26.61 4.68 -3.75
CA GLU A 306 -26.11 5.51 -2.64
C GLU A 306 -24.81 6.23 -3.03
N ALA A 307 -23.86 5.53 -3.66
CA ALA A 307 -22.66 6.12 -4.26
C ALA A 307 -23.01 7.16 -5.35
N MET A 308 -23.95 6.83 -6.23
CA MET A 308 -24.41 7.75 -7.27
C MET A 308 -25.06 9.02 -6.69
N HIS A 309 -25.84 8.90 -5.62
CA HIS A 309 -26.41 10.05 -4.89
C HIS A 309 -25.33 10.90 -4.21
N GLY A 310 -24.27 10.27 -3.70
CA GLY A 310 -23.10 10.97 -3.13
C GLY A 310 -22.30 11.78 -4.18
N ILE A 311 -22.27 11.31 -5.43
CA ILE A 311 -21.63 11.99 -6.56
C ILE A 311 -22.55 13.09 -7.13
N SER A 312 -23.81 12.75 -7.37
CA SER A 312 -24.80 13.58 -8.05
C SER A 312 -26.21 13.28 -7.50
N PRO A 313 -26.73 14.13 -6.59
CA PRO A 313 -27.96 13.82 -5.85
C PRO A 313 -29.18 13.55 -6.74
N GLU A 314 -29.32 14.27 -7.86
CA GLU A 314 -30.41 14.11 -8.82
C GLU A 314 -30.34 12.76 -9.55
N VAL A 315 -29.14 12.37 -10.02
CA VAL A 315 -28.93 11.09 -10.72
C VAL A 315 -29.07 9.92 -9.75
N GLY A 316 -28.66 10.08 -8.49
CA GLY A 316 -28.91 9.10 -7.43
C GLY A 316 -30.40 8.91 -7.10
N ILE A 317 -31.20 9.97 -7.16
CA ILE A 317 -32.67 9.87 -7.06
C ILE A 317 -33.22 9.08 -8.26
N GLU A 318 -32.78 9.36 -9.50
CA GLU A 318 -33.14 8.56 -10.67
C GLU A 318 -32.76 7.08 -10.48
N ALA A 319 -31.57 6.78 -9.95
CA ALA A 319 -31.11 5.42 -9.68
C ALA A 319 -32.01 4.68 -8.69
N TYR A 320 -32.37 5.28 -7.57
CA TYR A 320 -33.33 4.67 -6.65
C TYR A 320 -34.72 4.50 -7.29
N SER A 321 -35.20 5.46 -8.09
CA SER A 321 -36.46 5.34 -8.83
C SER A 321 -36.45 4.17 -9.80
N VAL A 322 -35.37 4.00 -10.58
CA VAL A 322 -35.16 2.86 -11.49
C VAL A 322 -35.17 1.54 -10.72
N LEU A 323 -34.41 1.44 -9.62
CA LEU A 323 -34.34 0.22 -8.81
C LEU A 323 -35.68 -0.13 -8.15
N ALA A 324 -36.47 0.86 -7.72
CA ALA A 324 -37.76 0.59 -7.10
C ALA A 324 -38.79 0.03 -8.11
N VAL A 325 -38.81 0.53 -9.34
CA VAL A 325 -39.77 0.09 -10.37
C VAL A 325 -39.32 -1.14 -11.16
N ASP A 326 -38.04 -1.48 -11.18
CA ASP A 326 -37.53 -2.63 -11.94
C ASP A 326 -38.05 -3.98 -11.40
N SER A 327 -38.86 -4.66 -12.20
CA SER A 327 -39.40 -5.99 -11.91
C SER A 327 -38.34 -7.09 -11.82
N CYS A 328 -37.15 -6.89 -12.40
CA CYS A 328 -36.02 -7.82 -12.30
C CYS A 328 -35.23 -7.66 -11.00
N PHE A 329 -35.38 -6.52 -10.29
CA PHE A 329 -34.72 -6.29 -9.02
C PHE A 329 -35.47 -7.00 -7.87
N PRO A 330 -34.79 -7.66 -6.91
CA PRO A 330 -35.47 -8.36 -5.82
C PRO A 330 -36.37 -7.43 -5.01
N TRP A 331 -37.56 -7.92 -4.64
CA TRP A 331 -38.59 -7.13 -3.96
C TRP A 331 -38.08 -6.41 -2.68
N PHE A 332 -37.20 -7.05 -1.90
CA PHE A 332 -36.54 -6.42 -0.75
C PHE A 332 -35.78 -5.15 -1.14
N GLY A 333 -35.04 -5.21 -2.25
CA GLY A 333 -34.30 -4.07 -2.81
C GLY A 333 -35.23 -3.00 -3.36
N ARG A 334 -36.34 -3.38 -3.99
CA ARG A 334 -37.34 -2.44 -4.49
C ARG A 334 -37.98 -1.64 -3.34
N ILE A 335 -38.32 -2.31 -2.24
CA ILE A 335 -38.84 -1.67 -1.02
C ILE A 335 -37.78 -0.79 -0.35
N GLU A 336 -36.53 -1.26 -0.22
CA GLU A 336 -35.44 -0.43 0.33
C GLU A 336 -35.19 0.81 -0.54
N ALA A 337 -35.21 0.69 -1.88
CA ALA A 337 -35.07 1.82 -2.79
C ALA A 337 -36.22 2.83 -2.65
N ALA A 338 -37.48 2.37 -2.59
CA ALA A 338 -38.64 3.23 -2.33
C ALA A 338 -38.58 3.93 -0.95
N TYR A 339 -38.13 3.21 0.08
CA TYR A 339 -37.87 3.78 1.41
C TYR A 339 -36.74 4.83 1.37
N ARG A 340 -35.66 4.63 0.62
CA ARG A 340 -34.60 5.65 0.43
C ARG A 340 -35.13 6.89 -0.30
N LEU A 341 -35.93 6.73 -1.36
CA LEU A 341 -36.61 7.86 -2.01
C LEU A 341 -37.47 8.66 -1.02
N GLY A 342 -38.28 7.96 -0.22
CA GLY A 342 -39.11 8.57 0.81
C GLY A 342 -38.30 9.37 1.83
N ARG A 343 -37.17 8.83 2.31
CA ARG A 343 -36.26 9.53 3.25
C ARG A 343 -35.57 10.74 2.63
N LEU A 344 -35.40 10.76 1.31
CA LEU A 344 -34.93 11.93 0.56
C LEU A 344 -36.05 12.95 0.29
N GLY A 345 -37.27 12.72 0.79
CA GLY A 345 -38.43 13.60 0.59
C GLY A 345 -39.09 13.46 -0.79
N VAL A 346 -38.72 12.44 -1.57
CA VAL A 346 -39.30 12.17 -2.88
C VAL A 346 -40.64 11.46 -2.67
N ARG A 347 -41.72 12.13 -3.08
CA ARG A 347 -43.11 11.66 -2.89
C ARG A 347 -43.33 10.25 -3.44
N ASP A 348 -42.78 9.96 -4.61
CA ASP A 348 -42.86 8.67 -5.29
C ASP A 348 -42.41 7.51 -4.38
N GLY A 349 -41.50 7.74 -3.42
CA GLY A 349 -41.11 6.72 -2.44
C GLY A 349 -42.24 6.31 -1.48
N PHE A 350 -43.05 7.26 -1.02
CA PHE A 350 -44.24 6.97 -0.21
C PHE A 350 -45.32 6.28 -1.04
N ASP A 351 -45.58 6.78 -2.25
CA ASP A 351 -46.61 6.24 -3.14
C ASP A 351 -46.25 4.79 -3.53
N LEU A 352 -44.97 4.50 -3.87
CA LEU A 352 -44.46 3.14 -4.15
C LEU A 352 -44.54 2.19 -2.94
N LEU A 353 -44.21 2.64 -1.73
CA LEU A 353 -44.37 1.82 -0.52
C LEU A 353 -45.85 1.51 -0.25
N SER A 354 -46.75 2.47 -0.49
CA SER A 354 -48.21 2.27 -0.37
C SER A 354 -48.74 1.28 -1.40
N ASP A 355 -48.21 1.30 -2.61
CA ASP A 355 -48.58 0.36 -3.67
C ASP A 355 -48.04 -1.05 -3.38
N PHE A 356 -46.79 -1.21 -2.94
CA PHE A 356 -46.25 -2.51 -2.50
C PHE A 356 -47.02 -3.11 -1.31
N ALA A 357 -47.49 -2.26 -0.39
CA ALA A 357 -48.34 -2.69 0.73
C ALA A 357 -49.74 -3.17 0.32
N ARG A 358 -50.21 -2.82 -0.90
CA ARG A 358 -51.55 -3.13 -1.42
C ARG A 358 -51.55 -4.14 -2.57
N ALA A 359 -50.37 -4.54 -3.05
CA ALA A 359 -50.21 -5.43 -4.20
C ALA A 359 -50.76 -6.83 -3.91
N GLU A 360 -51.90 -7.18 -4.51
CA GLU A 360 -52.58 -8.49 -4.34
C GLU A 360 -51.79 -9.68 -4.92
N ASP A 361 -50.81 -9.42 -5.78
CA ASP A 361 -49.90 -10.39 -6.39
C ASP A 361 -48.61 -10.63 -5.59
N LEU A 362 -48.42 -9.89 -4.50
CA LEU A 362 -47.25 -9.95 -3.64
C LEU A 362 -47.51 -10.89 -2.43
N GLU A 363 -46.50 -11.65 -2.00
CA GLU A 363 -46.64 -12.48 -0.79
C GLU A 363 -46.87 -11.59 0.45
N ASP A 364 -47.77 -11.98 1.36
CA ASP A 364 -48.15 -11.21 2.57
C ASP A 364 -46.94 -10.65 3.34
N VAL A 365 -45.85 -11.43 3.42
CA VAL A 365 -44.59 -11.08 4.09
C VAL A 365 -43.98 -9.79 3.52
N TYR A 366 -44.14 -9.56 2.22
CA TYR A 366 -43.50 -8.47 1.50
C TYR A 366 -44.36 -7.20 1.57
N GLY A 367 -45.69 -7.35 1.53
CA GLY A 367 -46.63 -6.26 1.83
C GLY A 367 -46.49 -5.77 3.27
N LEU A 368 -46.31 -6.69 4.24
CA LEU A 368 -45.99 -6.35 5.62
C LEU A 368 -44.64 -5.64 5.77
N ALA A 369 -43.62 -6.03 5.00
CA ALA A 369 -42.34 -5.34 4.98
C ALA A 369 -42.43 -3.92 4.37
N ALA A 370 -43.26 -3.73 3.33
CA ALA A 370 -43.54 -2.41 2.77
C ALA A 370 -44.26 -1.51 3.79
N LEU A 371 -45.25 -2.04 4.51
CA LEU A 371 -45.95 -1.35 5.60
C LEU A 371 -45.00 -0.96 6.75
N ASP A 372 -44.13 -1.86 7.20
CA ASP A 372 -43.12 -1.58 8.23
C ASP A 372 -42.19 -0.43 7.80
N ARG A 373 -41.74 -0.41 6.54
CA ARG A 373 -40.94 0.70 6.00
C ARG A 373 -41.72 2.00 5.84
N LEU A 374 -43.01 1.93 5.51
CA LEU A 374 -43.89 3.10 5.45
C LEU A 374 -44.05 3.73 6.84
N PHE A 375 -44.35 2.93 7.87
CA PHE A 375 -44.44 3.42 9.25
C PHE A 375 -43.11 3.98 9.77
N GLN A 376 -41.97 3.32 9.50
CA GLN A 376 -40.65 3.85 9.84
C GLN A 376 -40.41 5.22 9.20
N LEU A 377 -40.76 5.36 7.93
CA LEU A 377 -40.61 6.60 7.17
C LEU A 377 -41.52 7.72 7.69
N GLU A 378 -42.77 7.43 8.03
CA GLU A 378 -43.71 8.41 8.60
C GLU A 378 -43.25 8.91 9.99
N VAL A 379 -42.66 8.03 10.80
CA VAL A 379 -42.04 8.37 12.08
C VAL A 379 -40.77 9.21 11.90
N GLU A 380 -39.91 8.87 10.93
CA GLU A 380 -38.68 9.62 10.63
C GLU A 380 -38.96 11.02 10.04
N THR A 381 -39.99 11.15 9.21
CA THR A 381 -40.36 12.41 8.54
C THR A 381 -41.34 13.27 9.35
N GLY A 382 -41.92 12.73 10.42
CA GLY A 382 -42.86 13.45 11.29
C GLY A 382 -44.22 13.73 10.66
N THR A 383 -44.61 12.95 9.63
CA THR A 383 -45.94 13.04 9.03
C THR A 383 -47.01 12.41 9.93
N LEU A 384 -46.63 11.42 10.74
CA LEU A 384 -47.39 11.01 11.93
C LEU A 384 -47.03 11.95 13.09
N GLY A 385 -47.98 12.79 13.49
CA GLY A 385 -47.90 13.52 14.75
C GLY A 385 -47.95 12.55 15.95
N PRO A 386 -47.45 12.93 17.13
CA PRO A 386 -47.36 12.03 18.29
C PRO A 386 -48.71 11.66 18.94
N GLU A 387 -49.85 12.10 18.40
CA GLU A 387 -51.20 11.78 18.89
C GLU A 387 -52.22 11.71 17.73
N GLU A 388 -52.50 10.50 17.23
CA GLU A 388 -53.77 10.02 16.63
C GLU A 388 -53.81 8.49 16.63
#